data_AF-A0A1G9U3J5-F1
#
_entry.id   AF-A0A1G9U3J5-F1
#
_cell.length_a   1.000
_cell.length_b   1.000
_cell.length_c   1.000
_cell.angle_alpha   90.00
_cell.angle_beta   90.00
_cell.angle_gamma   90.00
#
_symmetry.space_group_name_H-M   'P 1'
#
loop_
_entity.id
_entity.type
_entity.pdbx_description
1 polymer ?
#
loop_
_entity_poly.entity_id
_entity_poly.type
_entity_poly.pdbx_seq_one_letter_code
_entity_poly.pdbx_strand_id
1 'polypeptide(L)'
;MNIPARHATGYLGDIGAPKDPAPMDFSAWFEVYLDGQTGPRRHTFDARHNRPRIGRIVVAYGRDASDCAITTSFGPASLAGFTVHTDEIPAGM
;
A
#
# COMPACT_ATOMS: atom_id res chain seq x y z
N MET A 1 14.11 -3.67 -18.50
CA MET A 1 12.67 -3.55 -18.78
C MET A 1 12.31 -2.07 -18.70
N ASN A 2 12.20 -1.36 -19.84
CA ASN A 2 11.97 0.09 -19.89
C ASN A 2 10.50 0.43 -19.62
N ILE A 3 9.99 0.03 -18.46
CA ILE A 3 8.57 0.13 -18.12
C ILE A 3 8.42 1.10 -16.94
N PRO A 4 7.62 2.18 -17.07
CA PRO A 4 7.42 3.12 -15.98
C PRO A 4 6.74 2.45 -14.78
N ALA A 5 7.34 2.61 -13.61
CA ALA A 5 6.80 2.12 -12.34
C ALA A 5 6.79 3.24 -11.30
N ARG A 6 5.96 3.09 -10.27
CA ARG A 6 5.96 3.95 -9.08
C ARG A 6 5.76 3.13 -7.82
N HIS A 7 6.37 3.56 -6.74
CA HIS A 7 6.09 3.10 -5.38
C HIS A 7 4.72 3.61 -4.93
N ALA A 8 4.01 2.80 -4.15
CA ALA A 8 2.78 3.16 -3.47
C ALA A 8 2.86 2.70 -2.02
N THR A 9 2.43 3.55 -1.10
CA THR A 9 2.26 3.19 0.32
C THR A 9 0.83 3.44 0.73
N GLY A 10 0.33 2.64 1.66
CA GLY A 10 -0.98 2.84 2.25
C GLY A 10 -1.43 1.65 3.07
N TYR A 11 -2.73 1.61 3.34
CA TYR A 11 -3.31 0.54 4.12
C TYR A 11 -3.68 -0.65 3.24
N LEU A 12 -3.48 -1.85 3.79
CA LEU A 12 -3.95 -3.11 3.24
C LEU A 12 -4.39 -4.01 4.39
N GLY A 13 -5.65 -3.84 4.80
CA GLY A 13 -6.26 -4.72 5.80
C GLY A 13 -6.60 -6.10 5.23
N ASP A 14 -7.11 -6.97 6.11
CA ASP A 14 -7.55 -8.33 5.75
C ASP A 14 -8.95 -8.38 5.12
N ILE A 15 -9.24 -7.42 4.25
CA ILE A 15 -10.51 -7.30 3.54
C ILE A 15 -10.56 -8.33 2.42
N GLY A 16 -11.53 -9.25 2.49
CA GLY A 16 -11.65 -10.37 1.55
C GLY A 16 -10.48 -11.36 1.61
N ALA A 17 -9.73 -11.40 2.70
CA ALA A 17 -8.64 -12.34 2.95
C ALA A 17 -8.77 -12.97 4.35
N PRO A 18 -8.16 -14.15 4.61
CA PRO A 18 -8.09 -14.68 5.98
C PRO A 18 -7.41 -13.68 6.91
N LYS A 19 -7.99 -13.49 8.10
CA LYS A 19 -7.44 -12.61 9.12
C LYS A 19 -6.05 -13.08 9.54
N ASP A 20 -5.07 -12.17 9.53
CA ASP A 20 -3.74 -12.41 10.04
C ASP A 20 -3.72 -12.08 11.55
N PRO A 21 -3.24 -12.99 12.43
CA PRO A 21 -3.10 -12.70 13.85
C PRO A 21 -1.96 -11.71 14.16
N ALA A 22 -1.06 -11.44 13.21
CA ALA A 22 0.00 -10.46 13.40
C ALA A 22 -0.57 -9.03 13.52
N PRO A 23 0.10 -8.12 14.26
CA PRO A 23 -0.26 -6.71 14.26
C PRO A 23 -0.26 -6.14 12.83
N MET A 24 -1.27 -5.34 12.52
CA MET A 24 -1.36 -4.68 11.23
C MET A 24 -0.29 -3.59 11.10
N ASP A 25 0.15 -3.35 9.86
CA ASP A 25 1.13 -2.33 9.51
C ASP A 25 0.73 -1.66 8.19
N PHE A 26 1.36 -0.54 7.86
CA PHE A 26 1.30 -0.01 6.50
C PHE A 26 1.90 -1.02 5.52
N SER A 27 1.35 -1.03 4.32
CA SER A 27 1.83 -1.85 3.23
C SER A 27 2.42 -0.98 2.14
N ALA A 28 3.48 -1.50 1.53
CA ALA A 28 4.07 -0.97 0.32
C ALA A 28 3.82 -1.93 -0.84
N TRP A 29 3.54 -1.37 -2.01
CA TRP A 29 3.45 -2.08 -3.27
C TRP A 29 3.92 -1.17 -4.40
N PHE A 30 3.81 -1.63 -5.65
CA PHE A 30 4.16 -0.80 -6.79
C PHE A 30 3.09 -0.85 -7.87
N GLU A 31 3.09 0.19 -8.70
CA GLU A 31 2.23 0.26 -9.87
C GLU A 31 3.03 0.47 -11.13
N VAL A 32 2.72 -0.34 -12.13
CA VAL A 32 3.39 -0.30 -13.44
C VAL A 32 2.42 0.28 -14.45
N TYR A 33 2.89 1.21 -15.28
CA TYR A 33 2.11 1.73 -16.39
C TYR A 33 2.26 0.78 -17.59
N LEU A 34 1.16 0.13 -17.97
CA LEU A 34 1.11 -0.86 -19.03
C LEU A 34 -0.08 -0.55 -19.95
N ASP A 35 0.05 -0.92 -21.22
CA ASP A 35 -1.10 -0.96 -22.10
C ASP A 35 -2.01 -2.13 -21.72
N GLY A 36 -3.29 -1.85 -21.50
CA GLY A 36 -4.28 -2.82 -21.05
C GLY A 36 -5.36 -3.05 -22.11
N GLN A 37 -6.28 -3.97 -21.82
CA GLN A 37 -7.40 -4.27 -22.73
C GLN A 37 -8.29 -3.04 -23.03
N THR A 38 -8.31 -2.07 -22.14
CA THR A 38 -9.11 -0.83 -22.25
C THR A 38 -8.22 0.40 -22.48
N GLY A 39 -7.00 0.19 -23.01
CA GLY A 39 -5.98 1.22 -23.14
C GLY A 39 -5.04 1.33 -21.94
N PRO A 40 -4.15 2.34 -21.96
CA PRO A 40 -3.01 2.38 -21.07
C PRO A 40 -3.36 2.87 -19.66
N ARG A 41 -2.95 2.10 -18.64
CA ARG A 41 -3.30 2.36 -17.24
C ARG A 41 -2.21 1.90 -16.27
N ARG A 42 -2.34 2.32 -15.02
CA ARG A 42 -1.55 1.81 -13.90
C ARG A 42 -2.13 0.45 -13.45
N HIS A 43 -1.26 -0.53 -13.31
CA HIS A 43 -1.58 -1.86 -12.79
C HIS A 43 -0.87 -2.06 -11.46
N THR A 44 -1.60 -2.46 -10.43
CA THR A 44 -1.08 -2.75 -9.09
C THR A 44 -0.42 -4.12 -9.04
N PHE A 45 0.79 -4.16 -8.50
CA PHE A 45 1.54 -5.38 -8.24
C PHE A 45 2.07 -5.38 -6.82
N ASP A 46 1.96 -6.52 -6.16
CA ASP A 46 2.40 -6.73 -4.79
C ASP A 46 3.15 -8.06 -4.73
N ALA A 47 4.48 -7.96 -4.70
CA ALA A 47 5.35 -9.14 -4.69
C ALA A 47 5.35 -9.88 -3.35
N ARG A 48 4.95 -9.23 -2.24
CA ARG A 48 4.90 -9.86 -0.91
C ARG A 48 3.81 -10.92 -0.89
N HIS A 49 2.63 -10.59 -1.41
CA HIS A 49 1.49 -11.50 -1.38
C HIS A 49 1.31 -12.28 -2.69
N ASN A 50 1.78 -11.72 -3.81
CA ASN A 50 1.70 -12.27 -5.17
C ASN A 50 0.32 -12.86 -5.55
N ARG A 51 -0.74 -12.25 -5.00
CA ARG A 51 -2.15 -12.58 -5.26
C ARG A 51 -2.97 -11.29 -5.28
N PRO A 52 -4.01 -11.19 -6.12
CA PRO A 52 -4.90 -10.05 -6.10
C PRO A 52 -5.49 -9.86 -4.69
N ARG A 53 -5.43 -8.61 -4.20
CA ARG A 53 -6.05 -8.20 -2.93
C ARG A 53 -6.92 -6.99 -3.19
N ILE A 54 -8.08 -6.93 -2.56
CA ILE A 54 -8.97 -5.76 -2.55
C ILE A 54 -8.70 -4.91 -1.31
N GLY A 55 -9.37 -3.76 -1.19
CA GLY A 55 -9.31 -2.95 0.03
C GLY A 55 -8.02 -2.16 0.24
N ARG A 56 -7.23 -1.91 -0.82
CA ARG A 56 -6.08 -0.99 -0.75
C ARG A 56 -6.57 0.44 -0.57
N ILE A 57 -6.14 1.10 0.50
CA ILE A 57 -6.38 2.52 0.74
C ILE A 57 -5.04 3.23 0.55
N VAL A 58 -4.85 3.82 -0.62
CA VAL A 58 -3.61 4.49 -1.01
C VAL A 58 -3.42 5.74 -0.15
N VAL A 59 -2.22 5.90 0.41
CA VAL A 59 -1.81 7.13 1.12
C VAL A 59 -0.92 7.99 0.22
N ALA A 60 0.09 7.41 -0.42
CA ALA A 60 1.00 8.17 -1.28
C ALA A 60 1.57 7.35 -2.44
N TYR A 61 2.03 8.07 -3.46
CA TYR A 61 2.79 7.57 -4.60
C TYR A 61 4.10 8.32 -4.75
N GLY A 62 5.14 7.62 -5.19
CA GLY A 62 6.48 8.20 -5.35
C GLY A 62 7.38 7.34 -6.23
N ARG A 63 8.63 7.77 -6.43
CA ARG A 63 9.62 6.93 -7.10
C ARG A 63 10.03 5.77 -6.19
N ASP A 64 10.17 6.06 -4.90
CA ASP A 64 10.51 5.12 -3.84
C ASP A 64 9.99 5.60 -2.47
N ALA A 65 10.44 4.96 -1.39
CA ALA A 65 10.04 5.27 -0.02
C ALA A 65 10.46 6.68 0.45
N SER A 66 11.45 7.32 -0.17
CA SER A 66 11.88 8.68 0.18
C SER A 66 10.80 9.71 -0.16
N ASP A 67 10.09 9.48 -1.27
CA ASP A 67 8.95 10.30 -1.70
C ASP A 67 7.64 9.92 -0.94
N CYS A 68 7.67 8.86 -0.11
CA CYS A 68 6.50 8.23 0.52
C CYS A 68 6.72 7.85 2.00
N ALA A 69 7.62 8.54 2.69
CA ALA A 69 7.94 8.21 4.07
C ALA A 69 6.72 8.46 4.98
N ILE A 70 6.45 7.53 5.91
CA ILE A 70 5.38 7.70 6.91
C ILE A 70 5.74 8.81 7.91
N THR A 71 7.03 8.97 8.21
CA THR A 71 7.53 10.04 9.07
C THR A 71 8.92 10.45 8.59
N THR A 72 9.13 11.77 8.47
CA THR A 72 10.44 12.36 8.20
C THR A 72 10.78 13.29 9.34
N SER A 73 11.88 13.03 10.04
CA SER A 73 12.30 13.80 11.23
C SER A 73 13.64 14.48 11.00
N PHE A 74 13.75 15.75 11.41
CA PHE A 74 14.98 16.54 11.33
C PHE A 74 15.45 16.91 12.74
N GLY A 75 16.06 15.93 13.41
CA GLY A 75 16.46 16.01 14.82
C GLY A 75 16.08 14.76 15.61
N PRO A 76 16.44 14.65 16.90
CA PRO A 76 16.12 13.49 17.71
C PRO A 76 14.60 13.31 17.88
N ALA A 77 14.08 12.17 17.43
CA ALA A 77 12.70 11.77 17.62
C ALA A 77 12.66 10.27 17.94
N SER A 78 12.19 9.92 19.15
CA SER A 78 12.00 8.53 19.53
C SER A 78 10.57 8.11 19.27
N LEU A 79 10.38 7.05 18.47
CA LEU A 79 9.07 6.45 18.26
C LEU A 79 8.65 5.69 19.52
N ALA A 80 7.71 6.25 20.28
CA ALA A 80 7.22 5.65 21.53
C ALA A 80 6.16 4.55 21.31
N GLY A 81 5.47 4.58 20.17
CA GLY A 81 4.44 3.61 19.81
C GLY A 81 3.95 3.85 18.39
N PHE A 82 3.53 2.78 17.73
CA PHE A 82 3.03 2.82 16.37
C PHE A 82 2.05 1.67 16.17
N THR A 83 0.78 2.01 15.91
CA THR A 83 -0.29 1.04 15.71
C THR A 83 -1.08 1.43 14.48
N VAL A 84 -1.30 0.47 13.59
CA VAL A 84 -2.03 0.64 12.34
C VAL A 84 -3.30 -0.20 12.40
N HIS A 85 -4.41 0.33 11.90
CA HIS A 85 -5.70 -0.37 11.82
C HIS A 85 -6.39 -0.08 10.49
N THR A 86 -7.07 -1.08 9.94
CA THR A 86 -7.86 -0.98 8.70
C THR A 86 -8.88 -2.10 8.71
N ASP A 87 -10.06 -1.76 9.20
CA ASP A 87 -11.15 -2.69 9.36
C ASP A 87 -12.19 -2.51 8.25
N GLU A 88 -12.78 -3.62 7.82
CA GLU A 88 -13.94 -3.60 6.95
C GLU A 88 -15.15 -3.10 7.75
N ILE A 89 -15.88 -2.12 7.20
CA ILE A 89 -17.10 -1.59 7.81
C ILE A 89 -18.34 -2.35 7.29
N PRO A 90 -19.36 -2.59 8.13
CA PRO A 90 -20.62 -3.16 7.67
C PRO A 90 -21.28 -2.29 6.60
N ALA A 91 -21.93 -2.92 5.62
CA ALA A 91 -22.71 -2.18 4.63
C ALA A 91 -23.87 -1.42 5.31
N GLY A 92 -23.94 -0.10 5.10
CA GLY A 92 -25.04 0.75 5.56
C GLY A 92 -24.79 1.57 6.83
N MET A 93 -23.54 1.65 7.30
CA MET A 93 -23.10 2.62 8.31
C MET A 93 -22.56 3.90 7.68
#